data_AF-A0A068LK72-F1
#
_entry.id   AF-A0A068LK72-F1
#
_cell.length_a   1.000
_cell.length_b   1.000
_cell.length_c   1.000
_cell.angle_alpha   90.00
_cell.angle_beta   90.00
_cell.angle_gamma   90.00
#
_symmetry.space_group_name_H-M   'P 1'
#
loop_
_entity.id
_entity.type
_entity.pdbx_description
1 polymer ?
#
loop_
_entity_poly.entity_id
_entity_poly.type
_entity_poly.pdbx_seq_one_letter_code
_entity_poly.pdbx_strand_id
1 'polypeptide(L)'
;IVESVGEGVTDLKPGDKVLPIFTGECKECRHCKSSESNMCDLLRINTDRGAMIGDGKTRFSKNGQPIHHFLGTSTFSEYTVVHVGCLAKINPEAPLDKVCVLSCGIST
;
A
#
# COMPACT_ATOMS: atom_id res chain seq x y z
N ILE A 1 8.56 7.28 -2.32
CA ILE A 1 9.67 6.67 -3.10
C ILE A 1 10.00 5.37 -2.40
N VAL A 2 10.21 4.27 -3.13
CA VAL A 2 10.57 2.99 -2.53
C VAL A 2 11.99 3.07 -1.95
N GLU A 3 12.14 2.76 -0.67
CA GLU A 3 13.44 2.70 0.00
C GLU A 3 14.04 1.28 -0.11
N SER A 4 13.28 0.27 0.29
CA SER A 4 13.64 -1.15 0.19
C SER A 4 12.41 -2.00 -0.12
N VAL A 5 12.63 -3.26 -0.49
CA VAL A 5 11.56 -4.23 -0.75
C VAL A 5 11.79 -5.52 0.04
N GLY A 6 10.71 -6.16 0.46
CA GLY A 6 10.76 -7.47 1.12
C GLY A 6 11.03 -8.61 0.15
N GLU A 7 11.34 -9.79 0.69
CA GLU A 7 11.49 -11.01 -0.08
C GLU A 7 10.24 -11.31 -0.93
N GLY A 8 10.45 -11.76 -2.17
CA GLY A 8 9.37 -12.11 -3.11
C GLY A 8 8.77 -10.92 -3.89
N VAL A 9 9.15 -9.67 -3.58
CA VAL A 9 8.73 -8.51 -4.37
C VAL A 9 9.54 -8.42 -5.66
N THR A 10 8.88 -8.54 -6.80
CA THR A 10 9.52 -8.47 -8.13
C THR A 10 9.17 -7.22 -8.94
N ASP A 11 8.01 -6.61 -8.65
CA ASP A 11 7.44 -5.54 -9.48
C ASP A 11 7.90 -4.13 -9.07
N LEU A 12 8.61 -4.02 -7.94
CA LEU A 12 9.12 -2.77 -7.38
C LEU A 12 10.61 -2.91 -7.03
N LYS A 13 11.32 -1.79 -7.09
CA LYS A 13 12.71 -1.69 -6.64
C LYS A 13 12.98 -0.36 -5.93
N PRO A 14 14.05 -0.26 -5.12
CA PRO A 14 14.51 1.00 -4.56
C PRO A 14 14.59 2.12 -5.62
N GLY A 15 14.12 3.31 -5.25
CA GLY A 15 14.06 4.49 -6.12
C GLY A 15 12.78 4.65 -6.94
N ASP A 16 11.92 3.62 -7.06
CA ASP A 16 10.65 3.77 -7.78
C ASP A 16 9.73 4.81 -7.09
N LYS A 17 9.10 5.67 -7.89
CA LYS A 17 7.98 6.50 -7.43
C LYS A 17 6.73 5.65 -7.35
N VAL A 18 6.04 5.72 -6.21
CA VAL A 18 4.86 4.91 -5.92
C VAL A 18 3.80 5.74 -5.20
N LEU A 19 2.53 5.36 -5.39
CA LEU A 19 1.40 5.83 -4.59
C LEU A 19 0.87 4.66 -3.73
N PRO A 20 0.81 4.80 -2.39
CA PRO A 20 0.08 3.88 -1.53
C PRO A 20 -1.43 4.04 -1.73
N ILE A 21 -2.12 2.94 -2.00
CA ILE A 21 -3.58 2.88 -2.20
C ILE A 21 -4.21 2.13 -1.03
N PHE A 22 -5.32 2.65 -0.49
CA PHE A 22 -5.99 2.10 0.70
C PHE A 22 -6.70 0.75 0.46
N THR A 23 -6.86 0.37 -0.80
CA THR A 23 -7.31 -0.95 -1.27
C THR A 23 -6.31 -1.43 -2.33
N GLY A 24 -5.96 -2.71 -2.31
CA GLY A 24 -4.94 -3.26 -3.19
C GLY A 24 -5.46 -4.21 -4.26
N GLU A 25 -4.54 -4.74 -5.05
CA GLU A 25 -4.76 -5.72 -6.11
C GLU A 25 -3.74 -6.85 -5.98
N CYS A 26 -4.20 -8.06 -5.64
CA CYS A 26 -3.32 -9.22 -5.47
C CYS A 26 -3.06 -9.98 -6.78
N LYS A 27 -3.72 -9.60 -7.89
CA LYS A 27 -3.66 -10.22 -9.23
C LYS A 27 -4.16 -11.67 -9.32
N GLU A 28 -4.31 -12.38 -8.20
CA GLU A 28 -4.60 -13.81 -8.20
C GLU A 28 -6.04 -14.20 -7.84
N CYS A 29 -6.76 -13.35 -7.10
CA CYS A 29 -8.11 -13.68 -6.64
C CYS A 29 -9.16 -13.51 -7.76
N ARG A 30 -10.37 -14.02 -7.52
CA ARG A 30 -11.47 -13.96 -8.51
C ARG A 30 -11.79 -12.52 -8.93
N HIS A 31 -11.81 -11.60 -7.97
CA HIS A 31 -12.07 -10.18 -8.25
C HIS A 31 -10.96 -9.54 -9.08
N CYS A 32 -9.68 -9.79 -8.77
CA CYS A 32 -8.56 -9.26 -9.56
C CYS A 32 -8.49 -9.85 -10.98
N LYS A 33 -8.98 -11.07 -11.18
CA LYS A 33 -9.08 -11.71 -12.51
C LYS A 33 -10.32 -11.30 -13.30
N SER A 34 -11.25 -10.56 -12.68
CA SER A 34 -12.45 -10.04 -13.34
C SER A 34 -12.15 -8.74 -14.09
N SER A 35 -12.79 -8.53 -15.24
CA SER A 35 -12.73 -7.26 -15.98
C SER A 35 -13.61 -6.16 -15.36
N GLU A 36 -14.49 -6.50 -14.42
CA GLU A 36 -15.52 -5.59 -13.90
C GLU A 36 -15.24 -5.13 -12.46
N SER A 37 -14.32 -5.77 -11.74
CA SER A 37 -14.15 -5.57 -10.30
C SER A 37 -12.74 -5.16 -9.92
N ASN A 38 -12.65 -4.26 -8.95
CA ASN A 38 -11.42 -3.85 -8.27
C ASN A 38 -11.41 -4.26 -6.78
N MET A 39 -12.37 -5.07 -6.34
CA MET A 39 -12.58 -5.42 -4.92
C MET A 39 -11.80 -6.67 -4.52
N CYS A 40 -10.47 -6.56 -4.49
CA CYS A 40 -9.57 -7.67 -4.19
C CYS A 40 -9.96 -8.46 -2.93
N ASP A 41 -9.98 -9.79 -3.02
CA ASP A 41 -10.39 -10.62 -1.88
C ASP A 41 -9.46 -10.49 -0.68
N LEU A 42 -8.17 -10.37 -0.96
CA LEU A 42 -7.09 -10.31 0.02
C LEU A 42 -6.82 -8.89 0.53
N LEU A 43 -6.85 -7.90 -0.37
CA LEU A 43 -6.33 -6.56 -0.15
C LEU A 43 -7.40 -5.47 -0.14
N ARG A 44 -8.69 -5.82 -0.16
CA ARG A 44 -9.77 -4.85 0.01
C ARG A 44 -9.61 -4.03 1.29
N ILE A 45 -10.20 -2.84 1.28
CA ILE A 45 -10.23 -1.91 2.42
C ILE A 45 -10.66 -2.64 3.71
N ASN A 46 -9.93 -2.35 4.80
CA ASN A 46 -10.29 -2.76 6.15
C ASN A 46 -9.80 -1.68 7.13
N THR A 47 -10.75 -1.00 7.79
CA THR A 47 -10.48 0.10 8.72
C THR A 47 -9.97 -0.36 10.07
N ASP A 48 -10.22 -1.62 10.44
CA ASP A 48 -10.04 -2.13 11.81
C ASP A 48 -8.77 -2.98 11.96
N ARG A 49 -8.12 -3.36 10.83
CA ARG A 49 -7.00 -4.33 10.84
C ARG A 49 -5.82 -3.91 11.71
N GLY A 50 -5.45 -2.63 11.73
CA GLY A 50 -4.39 -2.09 12.61
C GLY A 50 -2.96 -2.65 12.41
N ALA A 51 -2.74 -3.60 11.50
CA ALA A 51 -1.50 -4.37 11.37
C ALA A 51 -1.26 -4.86 9.92
N MET A 52 -0.09 -5.44 9.69
CA MET A 52 0.29 -6.02 8.40
C MET A 52 -0.34 -7.40 8.18
N ILE A 53 -0.75 -7.67 6.94
CA ILE A 53 -1.43 -8.94 6.58
C ILE A 53 -0.48 -10.14 6.71
N GLY A 54 0.81 -9.96 6.39
CA GLY A 54 1.77 -11.07 6.31
C GLY A 54 2.07 -11.74 7.66
N ASP A 55 2.06 -10.99 8.76
CA ASP A 55 2.41 -11.52 10.09
C ASP A 55 1.52 -11.03 11.24
N GLY A 56 0.50 -10.22 10.95
CA GLY A 56 -0.40 -9.66 11.96
C GLY A 56 0.26 -8.66 12.91
N LYS A 57 1.49 -8.22 12.65
CA LYS A 57 2.22 -7.26 13.52
C LYS A 57 2.18 -5.85 12.94
N THR A 58 2.41 -4.87 13.81
CA THR A 58 2.73 -3.51 13.37
C THR A 58 4.19 -3.40 12.94
N ARG A 59 4.51 -2.31 12.23
CA ARG A 59 5.88 -1.88 11.88
C ARG A 59 6.26 -0.59 12.58
N PHE A 60 5.31 0.02 13.29
CA PHE A 60 5.51 1.25 14.04
C PHE A 60 5.51 0.94 15.53
N SER A 61 6.46 1.54 16.23
CA SER A 61 6.46 1.54 17.69
C SER A 61 7.05 2.85 18.19
N LYS A 62 6.67 3.25 19.40
CA LYS A 62 7.26 4.39 20.10
C LYS A 62 7.39 4.01 21.56
N ASN A 63 8.59 4.13 22.12
CA ASN A 63 8.89 3.76 23.51
C ASN A 63 8.47 2.32 23.85
N GLY A 64 8.67 1.38 22.91
CA GLY A 64 8.29 -0.02 23.06
C GLY A 64 6.78 -0.30 22.92
N GLN A 65 5.94 0.73 22.74
CA GLN A 65 4.51 0.55 22.53
C GLN A 65 4.17 0.49 21.03
N PRO A 66 3.36 -0.47 20.59
CA PRO A 66 2.95 -0.59 19.19
C PRO A 66 2.06 0.59 18.78
N ILE A 67 2.27 1.10 17.57
CA ILE A 67 1.38 2.08 16.94
C ILE A 67 0.69 1.38 15.76
N HIS A 68 -0.63 1.48 15.66
CA HIS A 68 -1.38 0.74 14.65
C HIS A 68 -1.24 1.35 13.25
N HIS A 69 -1.36 0.47 12.25
CA HIS A 69 -1.51 0.86 10.87
C HIS A 69 -2.92 1.37 10.58
N PHE A 70 -3.07 2.30 9.64
CA PHE A 70 -4.36 2.74 9.14
C PHE A 70 -4.47 2.45 7.64
N LEU A 71 -5.53 1.75 7.25
CA LEU A 71 -5.81 1.31 5.87
C LEU A 71 -4.66 0.58 5.17
N GLY A 72 -3.69 0.07 5.93
CA GLY A 72 -2.48 -0.56 5.38
C GLY A 72 -1.52 0.40 4.66
N THR A 73 -1.69 1.72 4.80
CA THR A 73 -0.83 2.73 4.15
C THR A 73 -0.07 3.59 5.15
N SER A 74 -0.73 4.10 6.19
CA SER A 74 -0.13 4.93 7.27
C SER A 74 0.80 6.04 6.76
N THR A 75 0.32 6.87 5.83
CA THR A 75 1.14 7.85 5.11
C THR A 75 1.52 9.10 5.90
N PHE A 76 1.09 9.22 7.17
CA PHE A 76 1.50 10.32 8.08
C PHE A 76 2.75 9.93 8.87
N SER A 77 3.79 9.53 8.15
CA SER A 77 5.11 9.14 8.66
C SER A 77 6.13 9.35 7.55
N GLU A 78 7.37 9.69 7.90
CA GLU A 78 8.47 9.86 6.92
C GLU A 78 8.74 8.55 6.14
N TYR A 79 8.57 7.42 6.83
CA TYR A 79 8.64 6.07 6.26
C TYR A 79 7.44 5.25 6.67
N THR A 80 6.99 4.36 5.79
CA THR A 80 5.91 3.40 6.05
C THR A 80 6.20 2.09 5.35
N VAL A 81 5.61 1.00 5.86
CA VAL A 81 5.68 -0.33 5.27
C VAL A 81 4.30 -0.69 4.76
N VAL A 82 4.22 -1.04 3.47
CA VAL A 82 2.95 -1.28 2.75
C VAL A 82 3.07 -2.59 2.00
N HIS A 83 1.99 -3.36 1.93
CA HIS A 83 1.96 -4.57 1.10
C HIS A 83 2.14 -4.19 -0.38
N VAL A 84 2.96 -4.92 -1.13
CA VAL A 84 3.29 -4.58 -2.54
C VAL A 84 2.05 -4.40 -3.42
N GLY A 85 1.03 -5.23 -3.25
CA GLY A 85 -0.25 -5.09 -3.98
C GLY A 85 -1.06 -3.83 -3.65
N CYS A 86 -0.66 -3.05 -2.64
CA CYS A 86 -1.25 -1.75 -2.29
C CYS A 86 -0.35 -0.57 -2.73
N LEU A 87 0.68 -0.83 -3.53
CA LEU A 87 1.57 0.19 -4.08
C LEU A 87 1.44 0.24 -5.60
N ALA A 88 0.99 1.38 -6.12
CA ALA A 88 0.98 1.63 -7.55
C ALA A 88 2.30 2.31 -7.95
N LYS A 89 3.12 1.64 -8.77
CA LYS A 89 4.28 2.28 -9.42
C LYS A 89 3.79 3.30 -10.44
N ILE A 90 4.36 4.51 -10.40
CA ILE A 90 3.98 5.62 -11.27
C ILE A 90 5.15 6.12 -12.11
N ASN A 91 4.84 7.02 -13.06
CA ASN A 91 5.83 7.69 -13.88
C ASN A 91 6.88 8.41 -12.98
N PRO A 92 8.19 8.14 -13.16
CA PRO A 92 9.25 8.78 -12.38
C PRO A 92 9.31 10.31 -12.53
N GLU A 93 8.72 10.89 -13.57
CA GLU A 93 8.65 12.34 -13.80
C GLU A 93 7.46 12.99 -13.09
N ALA A 94 6.52 12.21 -12.55
CA ALA A 94 5.32 12.75 -11.90
C ALA A 94 5.68 13.58 -10.64
N PRO A 95 5.11 14.80 -10.48
CA PRO A 95 5.30 15.64 -9.30
C PRO A 95 4.48 15.09 -8.11
N LEU A 96 5.16 14.48 -7.14
CA LEU A 96 4.53 13.75 -6.02
C LEU A 96 3.66 14.65 -5.14
N ASP A 97 3.99 15.93 -5.03
CA ASP A 97 3.22 16.98 -4.34
C ASP A 97 1.86 17.25 -4.99
N LYS A 98 1.67 16.85 -6.25
CA LYS A 98 0.40 17.00 -6.97
C LYS A 98 -0.33 15.69 -7.16
N VAL A 99 0.38 14.61 -7.51
CA VAL A 99 -0.28 13.34 -7.84
C VAL A 99 -0.68 12.52 -6.62
N CYS A 100 -0.26 12.90 -5.41
CA CYS A 100 -0.62 12.19 -4.18
C CYS A 100 -2.13 12.12 -3.95
N VAL A 101 -2.91 13.11 -4.39
CA VAL A 101 -4.37 13.14 -4.23
C VAL A 101 -5.10 12.11 -5.11
N LEU A 102 -4.41 11.50 -6.09
CA LEU A 102 -4.98 10.47 -6.96
C LEU A 102 -5.12 9.10 -6.27
N SER A 103 -4.53 8.90 -5.09
CA SER A 103 -4.55 7.60 -4.40
C SER A 103 -5.82 7.32 -3.60
N CYS A 104 -6.77 8.27 -3.57
CA CYS A 104 -8.03 8.14 -2.87
C CYS A 104 -9.11 9.00 -3.57
N GLY A 105 -9.58 10.06 -2.91
CA GLY A 105 -10.85 10.73 -3.22
C GLY A 105 -11.03 11.35 -4.62
N ILE A 106 -9.98 11.53 -5.43
CA ILE A 106 -10.16 11.98 -6.82
C ILE A 106 -10.53 10.81 -7.75
N SER A 107 -10.01 9.61 -7.49
CA SER A 107 -10.08 8.47 -8.42
C SER A 107 -11.22 7.50 -8.11
N THR A 108 -11.82 7.60 -6.92
CA THR A 108 -12.98 6.80 -6.46
C THR A 108 -14.28 7.55 -6.61
#